data_AF-A0A5D3GAY5-F1
#
_entry.id   AF-A0A5D3GAY5-F1
#
_cell.length_a   1.000
_cell.length_b   1.000
_cell.length_c   1.000
_cell.angle_alpha   90.00
_cell.angle_beta   90.00
_cell.angle_gamma   90.00
#
_symmetry.space_group_name_H-M   'P 1'
#
loop_
_entity.id
_entity.type
_entity.pdbx_description
1 polymer ?
#
loop_
_entity_poly.entity_id
_entity_poly.type
_entity_poly.pdbx_seq_one_letter_code
_entity_poly.pdbx_strand_id
1 'polypeptide(L)'
;MSKIQKRFGLGLEIVGLSILLIATAWDAEYSGWWDKTSFELQFLIQEEANLSLLYGVADAIAVPTIDDRVAAKQAASAASERVRLAAAKIIEMREQRNKSLEGQAADFAKTKFWLLIFGAIFILLGKVIFFVHPNAGGD
;
A
#
# COMPACT_ATOMS: atom_id res chain seq x y z
N MET A 1 -47.75 -5.28 11.24
CA MET A 1 -46.27 -5.37 11.34
C MET A 1 -45.86 -5.83 12.73
N SER A 2 -45.11 -6.91 12.86
CA SER A 2 -44.69 -7.45 14.17
C SER A 2 -43.58 -6.58 14.79
N LYS A 3 -43.58 -6.39 16.12
CA LYS A 3 -42.49 -5.72 16.85
C LYS A 3 -41.12 -6.37 16.57
N ILE A 4 -41.11 -7.66 16.23
CA ILE A 4 -39.92 -8.43 15.90
C ILE A 4 -39.30 -7.96 14.58
N GLN A 5 -40.12 -7.73 13.55
CA GLN A 5 -39.65 -7.27 12.23
C GLN A 5 -39.03 -5.88 12.30
N LYS A 6 -39.65 -4.96 13.06
CA LYS A 6 -39.09 -3.61 13.27
C LYS A 6 -37.74 -3.64 13.98
N ARG A 7 -37.62 -4.45 15.04
CA ARG A 7 -36.34 -4.64 15.76
C ARG A 7 -35.28 -5.27 14.88
N PHE A 8 -35.66 -6.23 14.03
CA PHE A 8 -34.76 -6.87 13.08
C PHE A 8 -34.27 -5.90 12.00
N GLY A 9 -35.16 -5.10 11.41
CA GLY A 9 -34.80 -4.07 10.43
C GLY A 9 -33.83 -3.03 11.00
N LEU A 10 -34.11 -2.50 12.20
CA LEU A 10 -33.19 -1.62 12.94
C LEU A 10 -31.84 -2.29 13.23
N GLY A 11 -31.85 -3.59 13.58
CA GLY A 11 -30.63 -4.36 13.79
C GLY A 11 -29.77 -4.43 12.53
N LEU A 12 -30.37 -4.68 11.36
CA LEU A 12 -29.66 -4.68 10.08
C LEU A 12 -29.09 -3.31 9.72
N GLU A 13 -29.83 -2.23 9.99
CA GLU A 13 -29.32 -0.87 9.80
C GLU A 13 -28.10 -0.59 10.68
N ILE A 14 -28.15 -0.95 11.96
CA ILE A 14 -27.01 -0.78 12.89
C ILE A 14 -25.80 -1.58 12.42
N VAL A 15 -26.00 -2.82 11.97
CA VAL A 15 -24.92 -3.66 11.43
C VAL A 15 -24.33 -3.02 10.18
N GLY A 16 -25.17 -2.57 9.24
CA GLY A 16 -24.71 -1.92 8.02
C GLY A 16 -23.93 -0.62 8.28
N LEU A 17 -24.42 0.22 9.20
CA LEU A 17 -23.70 1.42 9.64
C LEU A 17 -22.36 1.10 10.32
N SER A 18 -22.31 0.04 11.13
CA SER A 18 -21.08 -0.42 11.76
C SER A 18 -20.05 -0.89 10.71
N ILE A 19 -20.49 -1.60 9.68
CA ILE A 19 -19.63 -2.01 8.55
C ILE A 19 -19.09 -0.78 7.81
N LEU A 20 -19.91 0.26 7.59
CA LEU A 20 -19.44 1.50 6.95
C LEU A 20 -18.43 2.27 7.81
N LEU A 21 -18.59 2.26 9.15
CA LEU A 21 -17.59 2.82 10.07
C LEU A 21 -16.27 2.06 9.96
N ILE A 22 -16.30 0.73 9.91
CA ILE A 22 -15.11 -0.10 9.71
C ILE A 22 -14.46 0.23 8.36
N ALA A 23 -15.25 0.39 7.29
CA ALA A 23 -14.73 0.76 5.97
C ALA A 23 -14.01 2.12 5.99
N THR A 24 -14.50 3.07 6.78
CA THR A 24 -13.92 4.41 6.93
C THR A 24 -12.63 4.37 7.75
N ALA A 25 -12.62 3.61 8.86
CA ALA A 25 -11.41 3.40 9.66
C ALA A 25 -10.32 2.69 8.84
N TRP A 26 -10.71 1.68 8.05
CA TRP A 26 -9.83 0.97 7.11
C TRP A 26 -9.18 1.91 6.10
N ASP A 27 -9.95 2.84 5.53
CA ASP A 27 -9.44 3.84 4.57
C ASP A 27 -8.42 4.80 5.22
N ALA A 28 -8.72 5.25 6.44
CA ALA A 28 -7.87 6.18 7.18
C ALA A 28 -6.53 5.54 7.58
N GLU A 29 -6.56 4.32 8.13
CA GLU A 29 -5.34 3.59 8.50
C GLU A 29 -4.50 3.23 7.27
N TYR A 30 -5.15 2.79 6.19
CA TYR A 30 -4.45 2.43 4.96
C TYR A 30 -3.77 3.65 4.31
N SER A 31 -4.48 4.79 4.20
CA SER A 31 -3.88 6.02 3.67
C SER A 31 -2.64 6.43 4.48
N GLY A 32 -2.73 6.38 5.81
CA GLY A 32 -1.60 6.72 6.68
C GLY A 32 -0.43 5.72 6.58
N TRP A 33 -0.72 4.43 6.44
CA TRP A 33 0.29 3.40 6.23
C TRP A 33 0.99 3.55 4.86
N TRP A 34 0.23 3.89 3.82
CA TRP A 34 0.74 4.10 2.47
C TRP A 34 1.70 5.29 2.39
N ASP A 35 1.32 6.42 2.99
CA ASP A 35 2.12 7.63 3.00
C ASP A 35 3.47 7.38 3.71
N LYS A 36 3.45 6.66 4.84
CA LYS A 36 4.66 6.26 5.57
C LYS A 36 5.54 5.33 4.74
N THR A 37 4.97 4.26 4.20
CA THR A 37 5.71 3.24 3.46
C THR A 37 6.34 3.81 2.20
N SER A 38 5.61 4.65 1.46
CA SER A 38 6.15 5.31 0.26
C SER A 38 7.31 6.25 0.61
N PHE A 39 7.22 6.99 1.72
CA PHE A 39 8.29 7.88 2.17
C PHE A 39 9.54 7.10 2.61
N GLU A 40 9.38 6.07 3.44
CA GLU A 40 10.50 5.24 3.91
C GLU A 40 11.23 4.55 2.75
N LEU A 41 10.49 3.96 1.80
CA LEU A 41 11.11 3.30 0.65
C LEU A 41 11.86 4.30 -0.24
N GLN A 42 11.31 5.50 -0.42
CA GLN A 42 11.97 6.55 -1.18
C GLN A 42 13.25 7.02 -0.50
N PHE A 43 13.23 7.14 0.83
CA PHE A 43 14.42 7.45 1.63
C PHE A 43 15.50 6.38 1.46
N LEU A 44 15.17 5.10 1.61
CA LEU A 44 16.14 3.99 1.46
C LEU A 44 16.76 3.94 0.07
N ILE A 45 15.97 4.17 -0.99
CA ILE A 45 16.49 4.24 -2.37
C ILE A 45 17.46 5.41 -2.53
N GLN A 46 17.16 6.57 -1.95
CA GLN A 46 18.04 7.74 -1.99
C GLN A 46 19.32 7.54 -1.18
N GLU A 47 19.21 6.93 0.00
CA GLU A 47 20.35 6.59 0.86
C GLU A 47 21.30 5.64 0.14
N GLU A 48 20.80 4.54 -0.44
CA GLU A 48 21.62 3.59 -1.19
C GLU A 48 22.28 4.26 -2.42
N ALA A 49 21.55 5.12 -3.14
CA ALA A 49 22.10 5.86 -4.27
C ALA A 49 23.24 6.80 -3.85
N ASN A 50 23.05 7.54 -2.76
CA ASN A 50 24.05 8.47 -2.23
C ASN A 50 25.29 7.74 -1.73
N LEU A 51 25.12 6.65 -0.98
CA LEU A 51 26.23 5.82 -0.49
C LEU A 51 27.02 5.22 -1.66
N SER A 52 26.32 4.69 -2.66
CA SER A 52 26.95 4.10 -3.85
C SER A 52 27.74 5.12 -4.66
N LEU A 53 27.23 6.36 -4.77
CA LEU A 53 27.94 7.47 -5.39
C LEU A 53 29.20 7.84 -4.60
N LEU A 54 29.09 7.96 -3.28
CA LEU A 54 30.22 8.28 -2.39
C LEU A 54 31.31 7.22 -2.46
N TYR A 55 30.96 5.94 -2.43
CA TYR A 55 31.91 4.84 -2.60
C TYR A 55 32.54 4.86 -3.99
N GLY A 56 31.76 5.11 -5.05
CA GLY A 56 32.28 5.24 -6.41
C GLY A 56 33.27 6.39 -6.57
N VAL A 57 33.01 7.54 -5.94
CA VAL A 57 33.92 8.69 -5.93
C VAL A 57 35.18 8.38 -5.12
N ALA A 58 35.05 7.76 -3.95
CA ALA A 58 36.19 7.36 -3.13
C ALA A 58 37.09 6.37 -3.87
N ASP A 59 36.51 5.35 -4.50
CA ASP A 59 37.24 4.37 -5.31
C ASP A 59 37.93 5.06 -6.52
N ALA A 60 37.25 6.00 -7.19
CA ALA A 60 37.82 6.74 -8.31
C ALA A 60 39.00 7.66 -7.91
N ILE A 61 38.96 8.24 -6.70
CA ILE A 61 40.05 9.06 -6.15
C ILE A 61 41.24 8.18 -5.70
N ALA A 62 40.99 6.95 -5.27
CA ALA A 62 42.02 6.02 -4.83
C ALA A 62 42.78 5.33 -5.99
N VAL A 63 42.15 5.15 -7.16
CA VAL A 63 42.81 4.49 -8.31
C VAL A 63 44.09 5.21 -8.78
N PRO A 64 44.14 6.55 -8.91
CA PRO A 64 45.35 7.27 -9.29
C PRO A 64 46.51 7.17 -8.29
N THR A 65 46.28 6.78 -7.04
CA THR A 65 47.33 6.63 -6.03
C THR A 65 48.02 5.27 -6.06
N ILE A 66 47.63 4.38 -6.99
CA ILE A 66 48.22 3.05 -7.16
C ILE A 66 49.32 3.12 -8.23
N ASP A 67 50.57 2.94 -7.81
CA ASP A 67 51.73 2.98 -8.71
C ASP A 67 51.80 1.79 -9.69
N ASP A 68 51.32 0.62 -9.28
CA ASP A 68 51.25 -0.56 -10.16
C ASP A 68 50.09 -0.44 -11.15
N ARG A 69 50.44 -0.36 -12.44
CA ARG A 69 49.49 -0.24 -13.55
C ARG A 69 48.52 -1.42 -13.68
N VAL A 70 48.93 -2.63 -13.30
CA VAL A 70 48.07 -3.82 -13.35
C VAL A 70 47.08 -3.78 -12.19
N ALA A 71 47.56 -3.49 -10.98
CA ALA A 71 46.71 -3.31 -9.80
C ALA A 71 45.72 -2.15 -9.96
N ALA A 72 46.15 -1.02 -10.53
CA ALA A 72 45.29 0.14 -10.80
C ALA A 72 44.14 -0.21 -11.76
N LYS A 73 44.41 -1.00 -12.80
CA LYS A 73 43.39 -1.44 -13.77
C LYS A 73 42.39 -2.41 -13.14
N GLN A 74 42.86 -3.32 -12.27
CA GLN A 74 41.98 -4.22 -11.52
C GLN A 74 41.10 -3.44 -10.53
N ALA A 75 41.67 -2.48 -9.80
CA ALA A 75 40.94 -1.61 -8.88
C ALA A 75 39.87 -0.78 -9.61
N ALA A 76 40.20 -0.19 -10.75
CA ALA A 76 39.24 0.54 -11.58
C ALA A 76 38.10 -0.35 -12.09
N SER A 77 38.40 -1.59 -12.49
CA SER A 77 37.39 -2.56 -12.92
C SER A 77 36.47 -2.97 -11.76
N ALA A 78 37.03 -3.20 -10.57
CA ALA A 78 36.25 -3.56 -9.38
C ALA A 78 35.35 -2.41 -8.92
N ALA A 79 35.86 -1.17 -8.94
CA ALA A 79 35.09 0.03 -8.66
C ALA A 79 33.93 0.20 -9.65
N SER A 80 34.20 0.05 -10.95
CA SER A 80 33.17 0.10 -11.98
C SER A 80 32.09 -0.97 -11.77
N GLU A 81 32.49 -2.19 -11.39
CA GLU A 81 31.53 -3.27 -11.17
C GLU A 81 30.67 -3.03 -9.92
N ARG A 82 31.25 -2.51 -8.83
CA ARG A 82 30.49 -2.08 -7.64
C ARG A 82 29.43 -1.04 -7.97
N VAL A 83 29.79 -0.03 -8.77
CA VAL A 83 28.83 0.99 -9.21
C VAL A 83 27.71 0.39 -10.08
N ARG A 84 28.03 -0.56 -10.97
CA ARG A 84 27.01 -1.26 -11.77
C ARG A 84 26.08 -2.11 -10.92
N LEU A 85 26.63 -2.86 -9.95
CA LEU A 85 25.84 -3.67 -9.02
C LEU A 85 24.93 -2.79 -8.15
N ALA A 86 25.44 -1.67 -7.66
CA ALA A 86 24.65 -0.69 -6.93
C ALA A 86 23.51 -0.11 -7.79
N ALA A 87 23.80 0.26 -9.04
CA ALA A 87 22.78 0.74 -9.97
C ALA A 87 21.69 -0.32 -10.23
N ALA A 88 22.09 -1.59 -10.42
CA ALA A 88 21.16 -2.70 -10.58
C ALA A 88 20.28 -2.88 -9.33
N LYS A 89 20.87 -2.83 -8.13
CA LYS A 89 20.14 -2.91 -6.86
C LYS A 89 19.14 -1.76 -6.70
N ILE A 90 19.50 -0.54 -7.08
CA ILE A 90 18.59 0.62 -7.07
C ILE A 90 17.41 0.42 -8.03
N ILE A 91 17.65 -0.12 -9.22
CA ILE A 91 16.60 -0.46 -10.18
C ILE A 91 15.68 -1.53 -9.61
N GLU A 92 16.24 -2.58 -9.02
CA GLU A 92 15.48 -3.65 -8.38
C GLU A 92 14.59 -3.11 -7.24
N MET A 93 15.12 -2.26 -6.36
CA MET A 93 14.34 -1.65 -5.28
C MET A 93 13.19 -0.78 -5.82
N ARG A 94 13.40 -0.07 -6.94
CA ARG A 94 12.33 0.68 -7.61
C ARG A 94 11.26 -0.23 -8.21
N GLU A 95 11.66 -1.36 -8.81
CA GLU A 95 10.71 -2.31 -9.37
C GLU A 95 9.90 -3.02 -8.28
N GLN A 96 10.56 -3.44 -7.20
CA GLN A 96 9.91 -4.01 -6.02
C GLN A 96 8.92 -3.02 -5.40
N ARG A 97 9.28 -1.73 -5.29
CA ARG A 97 8.37 -0.65 -4.89
C ARG A 97 7.12 -0.63 -5.77
N ASN A 98 7.28 -0.53 -7.09
CA ASN A 98 6.14 -0.41 -7.98
C ASN A 98 5.22 -1.63 -7.92
N LYS A 99 5.79 -2.85 -7.90
CA LYS A 99 5.01 -4.08 -7.76
C LYS A 99 4.26 -4.15 -6.43
N SER A 100 4.92 -3.77 -5.33
CA SER A 100 4.28 -3.77 -4.01
C SER A 100 3.17 -2.73 -3.94
N LEU A 101 3.37 -1.54 -4.54
CA LEU A 101 2.38 -0.48 -4.57
C LEU A 101 1.17 -0.85 -5.45
N GLU A 102 1.37 -1.48 -6.60
CA GLU A 102 0.25 -1.86 -7.47
C GLU A 102 -0.56 -3.03 -6.90
N GLY A 103 0.12 -4.08 -6.45
CA GLY A 103 -0.55 -5.29 -5.94
C GLY A 103 -1.34 -5.00 -4.67
N GLN A 104 -0.74 -4.26 -3.74
CA GLN A 104 -1.39 -3.94 -2.48
C GLN A 104 -2.56 -2.97 -2.67
N ALA A 105 -2.38 -1.89 -3.44
CA ALA A 105 -3.46 -0.94 -3.70
C ALA A 105 -4.71 -1.61 -4.29
N ALA A 106 -4.53 -2.59 -5.18
CA ALA A 106 -5.64 -3.34 -5.77
C ALA A 106 -6.42 -4.16 -4.73
N ASP A 107 -5.73 -4.87 -3.84
CA ASP A 107 -6.39 -5.71 -2.83
C ASP A 107 -7.02 -4.89 -1.70
N PHE A 108 -6.41 -3.76 -1.34
CA PHE A 108 -6.98 -2.80 -0.40
C PHE A 108 -8.25 -2.14 -0.96
N ALA A 109 -8.22 -1.70 -2.23
CA ALA A 109 -9.38 -1.14 -2.90
C ALA A 109 -10.55 -2.15 -3.00
N LYS A 110 -10.27 -3.41 -3.31
CA LYS A 110 -11.28 -4.48 -3.31
C LYS A 110 -11.92 -4.66 -1.94
N THR A 111 -11.12 -4.70 -0.88
CA THR A 111 -11.63 -4.89 0.49
C THR A 111 -12.56 -3.76 0.91
N LYS A 112 -12.16 -2.51 0.66
CA LYS A 112 -13.01 -1.32 0.87
C LYS A 112 -14.30 -1.41 0.07
N PHE A 113 -14.21 -1.76 -1.20
CA PHE A 113 -15.37 -1.88 -2.08
C PHE A 113 -16.41 -2.88 -1.54
N TRP A 114 -15.96 -4.05 -1.10
CA TRP A 114 -16.85 -5.04 -0.48
C TRP A 114 -17.48 -4.55 0.82
N LEU A 115 -16.72 -3.90 1.70
CA LEU A 115 -17.25 -3.34 2.94
C LEU A 115 -18.34 -2.29 2.66
N LEU A 116 -18.12 -1.40 1.67
CA LEU A 116 -19.12 -0.41 1.27
C LEU A 116 -20.38 -1.07 0.72
N ILE A 117 -20.25 -2.06 -0.16
CA ILE A 117 -21.39 -2.80 -0.73
C ILE A 117 -22.18 -3.50 0.36
N PHE A 118 -21.53 -4.28 1.23
CA PHE A 118 -22.22 -5.00 2.28
C PHE A 118 -22.90 -4.04 3.26
N GLY A 119 -22.21 -2.99 3.69
CA GLY A 119 -22.77 -1.96 4.56
C GLY A 119 -24.03 -1.33 3.96
N ALA A 120 -23.97 -0.94 2.69
CA ALA A 120 -25.12 -0.38 1.96
C ALA A 120 -26.28 -1.37 1.83
N ILE A 121 -26.00 -2.64 1.48
CA ILE A 121 -27.02 -3.69 1.38
C ILE A 121 -27.73 -3.91 2.72
N PHE A 122 -26.98 -4.00 3.82
CA PHE A 122 -27.57 -4.19 5.16
C PHE A 122 -28.47 -3.02 5.57
N ILE A 123 -28.06 -1.79 5.28
CA ILE A 123 -28.90 -0.60 5.52
C ILE A 123 -30.17 -0.63 4.66
N LEU A 124 -30.04 -0.93 3.36
CA LEU A 124 -31.20 -0.98 2.45
C LEU A 124 -32.18 -2.09 2.84
N LEU A 125 -31.69 -3.29 3.15
CA LEU A 125 -32.53 -4.39 3.63
C LEU A 125 -33.21 -4.05 4.96
N GLY A 126 -32.47 -3.44 5.89
CA GLY A 126 -33.01 -2.96 7.16
C GLY A 126 -34.15 -1.96 6.94
N LYS A 127 -33.93 -0.96 6.07
CA LYS A 127 -34.95 0.02 5.67
C LYS A 127 -36.15 -0.62 5.00
N VAL A 128 -35.94 -1.54 4.06
CA VAL A 128 -37.04 -2.25 3.37
C VAL A 128 -37.87 -3.03 4.38
N ILE A 129 -37.24 -3.78 5.28
CA ILE A 129 -37.95 -4.55 6.31
C ILE A 129 -38.67 -3.63 7.29
N PHE A 130 -38.12 -2.45 7.60
CA PHE A 130 -38.71 -1.47 8.50
C PHE A 130 -39.85 -0.65 7.87
N PHE A 131 -39.77 -0.31 6.57
CA PHE A 131 -40.69 0.61 5.88
C PHE A 131 -41.61 -0.03 4.84
N VAL A 132 -41.28 -1.19 4.25
CA VAL A 132 -42.02 -1.81 3.10
C VAL A 132 -43.00 -2.90 3.54
N HIS A 133 -43.12 -3.18 4.84
CA HIS A 133 -44.20 -4.01 5.39
C HIS A 133 -45.43 -3.28 6.01
N PRO A 134 -45.95 -2.16 5.45
CA PRO A 134 -47.36 -1.83 5.53
C PRO A 134 -48.08 -2.48 4.34
N ASN A 135 -49.17 -3.20 4.60
CA ASN A 135 -50.14 -3.73 3.61
C ASN A 135 -49.83 -5.10 2.97
N ALA A 136 -49.87 -6.15 3.79
CA ALA A 136 -50.28 -7.49 3.33
C ALA A 136 -51.39 -8.03 4.25
N GLY A 137 -52.40 -7.21 4.55
CA GLY A 137 -53.50 -7.56 5.46
C GLY A 137 -54.50 -6.41 5.66
N GLY A 138 -55.23 -6.09 4.60
CA GLY A 138 -56.26 -5.07 4.51
C GLY A 138 -56.24 -4.56 3.08
N ASP A 139 -57.09 -5.04 2.17
CA ASP A 139 -58.47 -5.51 2.34
C ASP A 139 -58.69 -7.01 2.13
#